data_AF-A0AAE3UFB3-F1
#
_entry.id   AF-A0AAE3UFB3-F1
#
_cell.length_a   1.000
_cell.length_b   1.000
_cell.length_c   1.000
_cell.angle_alpha   90.00
_cell.angle_beta   90.00
_cell.angle_gamma   90.00
#
_symmetry.space_group_name_H-M   'P 1'
#
loop_
_entity.id
_entity.type
_entity.pdbx_description
1 polymer ?
#
loop_
_entity_poly.entity_id
_entity_poly.type
_entity_poly.pdbx_seq_one_letter_code
_entity_poly.pdbx_strand_id
1 'polypeptide(L)'
;MKKDKSILELMKKLDSHLKANSLKIVDYWEADLCAIGLRKENRLIYISTYNYLNDDDMRYDFDLELLINTNTPKSQIIKEGRAVNETELITEICSFLATGV
;
A
#
# COMPACT_ATOMS: atom_id res chain seq x y z
N MET A 1 -10.14 9.73 -9.08
CA MET A 1 -8.70 9.40 -9.06
C MET A 1 -8.39 8.66 -10.36
N LYS A 2 -7.40 9.11 -11.13
CA LYS A 2 -6.93 8.41 -12.34
C LYS A 2 -5.80 7.49 -11.91
N LYS A 3 -6.06 6.18 -11.84
CA LYS A 3 -5.08 5.12 -11.59
C LYS A 3 -5.31 3.99 -12.58
N ASP A 4 -4.30 3.17 -12.76
CA ASP A 4 -4.41 1.94 -13.52
C ASP A 4 -5.44 1.00 -12.89
N LYS A 5 -6.04 0.15 -13.72
CA LYS A 5 -7.06 -0.80 -13.30
C LYS A 5 -6.54 -1.73 -12.19
N SER A 6 -5.27 -2.13 -12.22
CA SER A 6 -4.65 -2.98 -11.20
C SER A 6 -4.73 -2.35 -9.80
N ILE A 7 -4.38 -1.07 -9.67
CA ILE A 7 -4.47 -0.32 -8.41
C ILE A 7 -5.92 -0.14 -7.98
N LEU A 8 -6.83 0.17 -8.91
CA LEU A 8 -8.25 0.33 -8.58
C LEU A 8 -8.88 -0.97 -8.08
N GLU A 9 -8.51 -2.11 -8.65
CA GLU A 9 -8.95 -3.43 -8.20
C GLU A 9 -8.35 -3.79 -6.83
N LEU A 10 -7.05 -3.56 -6.63
CA LEU A 10 -6.39 -3.74 -5.35
C LEU A 10 -7.09 -2.93 -4.25
N MET A 11 -7.42 -1.66 -4.51
CA MET A 11 -8.10 -0.81 -3.53
C MET A 11 -9.46 -1.36 -3.10
N LYS A 12 -10.25 -1.90 -4.03
CA LYS A 12 -11.54 -2.54 -3.71
C LYS A 12 -11.33 -3.77 -2.80
N LYS A 13 -10.28 -4.54 -3.05
CA LYS A 13 -9.94 -5.70 -2.22
C LYS A 13 -9.51 -5.26 -0.83
N LEU A 14 -8.62 -4.26 -0.73
CA LEU A 14 -8.18 -3.70 0.54
C LEU A 14 -9.35 -3.14 1.35
N ASP A 15 -10.32 -2.48 0.72
CA ASP A 15 -11.55 -1.98 1.36
C ASP A 15 -12.40 -3.12 1.95
N SER A 16 -12.44 -4.28 1.30
CA SER A 16 -13.13 -5.47 1.81
C SER A 16 -12.41 -6.17 2.97
N HIS A 17 -11.08 -6.11 3.01
CA HIS A 17 -10.25 -6.77 4.03
C HIS A 17 -9.97 -5.90 5.25
N LEU A 18 -9.81 -4.60 5.05
CA LEU A 18 -9.46 -3.63 6.06
C LEU A 18 -10.71 -2.79 6.31
N LYS A 19 -11.29 -2.85 7.52
CA LYS A 19 -12.41 -1.96 7.90
C LYS A 19 -12.01 -0.50 7.63
N ALA A 20 -12.43 0.03 6.48
CA ALA A 20 -11.73 1.11 5.79
C ALA A 20 -11.85 2.49 6.43
N ASN A 21 -12.64 2.62 7.49
CA ASN A 21 -12.93 3.90 8.13
C ASN A 21 -11.69 4.62 8.70
N SER A 22 -10.54 3.96 8.81
CA SER A 22 -9.29 4.57 9.31
C SER A 22 -8.16 4.69 8.27
N LEU A 23 -8.31 4.16 7.05
CA LEU A 23 -7.25 4.21 6.04
C LEU A 23 -7.39 5.47 5.17
N LYS A 24 -6.38 6.33 5.17
CA LYS A 24 -6.31 7.53 4.33
C LYS A 24 -5.43 7.26 3.13
N ILE A 25 -5.92 7.58 1.93
CA ILE A 25 -5.09 7.60 0.73
C ILE A 25 -4.16 8.81 0.84
N VAL A 26 -2.86 8.58 0.71
CA VAL A 26 -1.78 9.58 0.79
C VAL A 26 -0.91 9.49 -0.46
N ASP A 27 -1.58 9.63 -1.58
CA ASP A 27 -0.98 9.52 -2.90
C ASP A 27 -0.74 10.91 -3.46
N TYR A 28 0.53 11.28 -3.58
CA TYR A 28 0.94 12.65 -3.90
C TYR A 28 1.36 12.82 -5.37
N TRP A 29 1.31 11.76 -6.19
CA TRP A 29 1.80 11.77 -7.56
C TRP A 29 0.70 11.34 -8.54
N GLU A 30 0.01 12.31 -9.14
CA GLU A 30 -1.08 12.05 -10.09
C GLU A 30 -0.61 11.39 -11.41
N ALA A 31 0.68 11.52 -11.73
CA ALA A 31 1.28 10.91 -12.91
C ALA A 31 1.64 9.43 -12.70
N ASP A 32 1.83 8.99 -11.45
CA ASP A 32 2.03 7.59 -11.15
C ASP A 32 0.65 6.91 -11.18
N LEU A 33 0.40 6.06 -12.17
CA LEU A 33 -0.88 5.37 -12.27
C LEU A 33 -0.87 4.01 -11.58
N CYS A 34 0.32 3.47 -11.29
CA CYS A 34 0.52 2.08 -10.91
C CYS A 34 1.06 1.91 -9.49
N ALA A 35 1.15 2.99 -8.71
CA ALA A 35 1.38 2.94 -7.28
C ALA A 35 0.27 3.62 -6.49
N ILE A 36 0.16 3.28 -5.21
CA ILE A 36 -0.76 3.89 -4.26
C ILE A 36 -0.09 4.00 -2.88
N GLY A 37 -0.28 5.16 -2.24
CA GLY A 37 0.10 5.40 -0.85
C GLY A 37 -1.11 5.35 0.07
N LEU A 38 -1.01 4.60 1.17
CA LEU A 38 -2.06 4.46 2.19
C LEU A 38 -1.48 4.75 3.58
N ARG A 39 -2.26 5.38 4.44
CA ARG A 39 -1.84 5.77 5.78
C ARG A 39 -2.89 5.45 6.84
N LYS A 40 -2.45 4.92 7.97
CA LYS A 40 -3.21 4.81 9.22
C LYS A 40 -2.33 5.30 10.36
N GLU A 41 -2.71 6.38 11.03
CA GLU A 41 -1.91 6.99 12.10
C GLU A 41 -0.47 7.36 11.65
N ASN A 42 0.55 6.73 12.24
CA ASN A 42 1.96 6.88 11.87
C ASN A 42 2.45 5.78 10.90
N ARG A 43 1.57 4.89 10.46
CA ARG A 43 1.87 3.79 9.55
C ARG A 43 1.58 4.21 8.11
N LEU A 44 2.57 4.08 7.26
CA LEU A 44 2.54 4.41 5.85
C LEU A 44 2.80 3.13 5.06
N ILE A 45 2.02 2.93 4.01
CA ILE A 45 2.06 1.75 3.14
C ILE A 45 2.15 2.27 1.72
N TYR A 46 3.20 1.90 1.00
CA TYR A 46 3.29 2.09 -0.43
C TYR A 46 3.16 0.76 -1.13
N ILE A 47 2.42 0.73 -2.23
CA ILE A 47 2.22 -0.46 -3.04
C ILE A 47 2.38 -0.06 -4.51
N SER A 48 3.10 -0.85 -5.29
CA SER A 48 3.28 -0.65 -6.72
C SER A 48 3.04 -1.94 -7.50
N THR A 49 2.36 -1.81 -8.64
CA THR A 49 2.14 -2.88 -9.64
C THR A 49 2.96 -2.63 -10.91
N TYR A 50 3.67 -1.50 -11.00
CA TYR A 50 4.29 -1.01 -12.23
C TYR A 50 5.19 -2.05 -12.92
N ASN A 51 5.98 -2.80 -12.14
CA ASN A 51 6.92 -3.79 -12.66
C ASN A 51 6.26 -5.06 -13.19
N TYR A 52 4.96 -5.27 -12.94
CA TYR A 52 4.26 -6.55 -13.12
C TYR A 52 2.99 -6.44 -13.97
N LEU A 53 2.77 -5.31 -14.65
CA LEU A 53 1.55 -5.06 -15.43
C LEU A 53 1.33 -6.07 -16.57
N ASN A 54 2.39 -6.72 -17.04
CA ASN A 54 2.36 -7.68 -18.14
C ASN A 54 2.59 -9.12 -17.67
N ASP A 55 2.64 -9.37 -16.36
CA ASP A 55 2.81 -10.71 -15.82
C ASP A 55 1.48 -11.48 -15.90
N ASP A 56 1.55 -12.78 -16.14
CA ASP A 56 0.38 -13.66 -16.16
C ASP A 56 -0.32 -13.69 -14.78
N ASP A 57 0.47 -13.63 -13.72
CA ASP A 57 0.01 -13.51 -12.33
C ASP A 57 0.36 -12.14 -11.78
N MET A 58 -0.64 -11.41 -11.28
CA MET A 58 -0.45 -10.09 -10.68
C MET A 58 0.45 -10.17 -9.45
N ARG A 59 1.49 -9.34 -9.43
CA ARG A 59 2.44 -9.20 -8.32
C ARG A 59 2.54 -7.76 -7.87
N TYR A 60 3.11 -7.58 -6.68
CA TYR A 60 3.18 -6.30 -6.01
C TYR A 60 4.57 -6.08 -5.41
N ASP A 61 5.03 -4.85 -5.50
CA ASP A 61 6.07 -4.32 -4.61
C ASP A 61 5.40 -3.53 -3.51
N PHE A 62 5.89 -3.63 -2.27
CA PHE A 62 5.41 -2.80 -1.18
C PHE A 62 6.52 -2.34 -0.24
N ASP A 63 6.31 -1.17 0.36
CA ASP A 63 7.13 -0.63 1.46
C ASP A 63 6.21 -0.28 2.63
N LEU A 64 6.55 -0.79 3.82
CA LEU A 64 5.87 -0.53 5.09
C LEU A 64 6.74 0.37 5.93
N GLU A 65 6.23 1.54 6.24
CA GLU A 65 6.98 2.66 6.76
C GLU A 65 6.36 3.20 8.05
N LEU A 66 7.20 3.54 9.02
CA LEU A 66 6.79 4.30 10.21
C LEU A 66 7.24 5.75 10.07
N LEU A 67 6.28 6.68 10.17
CA LEU A 67 6.56 8.11 10.26
C LEU A 67 7.24 8.40 11.60
N ILE A 68 8.42 9.02 11.54
CA ILE A 68 9.17 9.45 12.74
C ILE A 68 8.40 10.57 13.45
N ASN A 69 7.77 11.44 12.68
CA ASN A 69 6.84 12.46 13.15
C ASN A 69 5.72 12.63 12.11
N THR A 70 4.48 12.67 12.56
CA THR A 70 3.28 12.78 11.70
C THR A 70 3.22 14.03 10.84
N ASN A 71 4.01 15.05 11.18
CA ASN A 71 4.10 16.34 10.51
C ASN A 71 5.32 16.47 9.59
N THR A 72 6.14 15.42 9.47
CA THR A 72 7.33 15.43 8.61
C THR A 72 7.27 14.32 7.57
N PRO A 73 7.86 14.51 6.38
CA PRO A 73 7.95 13.44 5.38
C PRO A 73 8.96 12.36 5.76
N LYS A 74 9.63 12.47 6.92
CA LYS A 74 10.60 11.48 7.36
C LYS A 74 9.90 10.24 7.89
N SER A 75 10.15 9.13 7.21
CA SER A 75 9.75 7.80 7.59
C SER A 75 10.98 6.89 7.67
N GLN A 76 10.77 5.73 8.28
CA GLN A 76 11.69 4.61 8.25
C GLN A 76 10.97 3.40 7.67
N ILE A 77 11.55 2.78 6.64
CA ILE A 77 11.09 1.48 6.13
C ILE A 77 11.37 0.44 7.22
N ILE A 78 10.32 -0.25 7.66
CA ILE A 78 10.38 -1.34 8.63
C ILE A 78 10.35 -2.69 7.91
N LYS A 79 9.66 -2.75 6.77
CA LYS A 79 9.59 -3.95 5.93
C LYS A 79 9.34 -3.57 4.49
N GLU A 80 9.93 -4.32 3.59
CA GLU A 80 9.66 -4.26 2.16
C GLU A 80 9.37 -5.67 1.64
N GLY A 81 8.59 -5.73 0.56
CA GLY A 81 8.38 -6.94 -0.21
C GLY A 81 8.48 -6.61 -1.70
N ARG A 82 9.02 -7.56 -2.47
CA ARG A 82 9.19 -7.42 -3.91
C ARG A 82 8.58 -8.60 -4.64
N ALA A 83 7.89 -8.34 -5.74
CA ALA A 83 7.22 -9.35 -6.56
C ALA A 83 6.30 -10.32 -5.76
N VAL A 84 5.68 -9.84 -4.67
CA VAL A 84 4.83 -10.67 -3.81
C VAL A 84 3.47 -10.90 -4.44
N ASN A 85 2.82 -12.02 -4.10
CA ASN A 85 1.43 -12.24 -4.51
C ASN A 85 0.45 -11.46 -3.61
N GLU A 86 -0.83 -11.47 -4.01
CA GLU A 86 -1.89 -10.75 -3.29
C GLU A 86 -2.09 -11.22 -1.84
N THR A 87 -2.05 -12.53 -1.60
CA THR A 87 -2.24 -13.11 -0.27
C THR A 87 -1.13 -12.65 0.68
N GLU A 88 0.11 -12.67 0.20
CA GLU A 88 1.27 -12.18 0.93
C GLU A 88 1.13 -10.68 1.22
N LEU A 89 0.83 -9.86 0.21
CA LEU A 89 0.63 -8.42 0.37
C LEU A 89 -0.42 -8.10 1.45
N ILE A 90 -1.60 -8.73 1.36
CA ILE A 90 -2.70 -8.50 2.30
C ILE A 90 -2.30 -8.95 3.71
N THR A 91 -1.62 -10.10 3.84
CA THR A 91 -1.16 -10.61 5.15
C THR A 91 -0.18 -9.66 5.81
N GLU A 92 0.77 -9.13 5.05
CA GLU A 92 1.77 -8.18 5.53
C GLU A 92 1.16 -6.84 5.93
N ILE A 93 0.27 -6.30 5.09
CA ILE A 93 -0.47 -5.08 5.40
C ILE A 93 -1.34 -5.27 6.65
N CYS A 94 -2.08 -6.38 6.76
CA CYS A 94 -2.89 -6.67 7.93
C CYS A 94 -2.04 -6.75 9.20
N SER A 95 -0.93 -7.49 9.16
CA SER A 95 0.00 -7.63 10.29
C SER A 95 0.59 -6.29 10.70
N PHE A 96 0.96 -5.47 9.73
CA PHE A 96 1.46 -4.13 9.96
C PHE A 96 0.41 -3.18 10.51
N LEU A 97 -0.86 -3.30 10.13
CA LEU A 97 -1.93 -2.43 10.64
C LEU A 97 -2.53 -2.91 11.97
N ALA A 98 -2.30 -4.18 12.33
CA ALA A 98 -2.76 -4.79 13.58
C ALA A 98 -1.79 -4.59 14.75
N THR A 99 -0.55 -4.17 14.50
CA THR A 99 0.37 -3.81 15.58
C THR A 99 -0.11 -2.49 16.23
N GLY A 100 -0.75 -2.56 17.40
CA GLY A 100 -1.38 -1.42 18.10
C GLY A 100 -2.85 -1.27 17.68
N VAL A 101 -3.84 -1.64 18.50
CA VAL A 101 -4.01 -1.59 19.96
C VAL A 101 -4.10 -2.97 20.59
#